data_AF-A0AAV2QCG4-F1
#
_entry.id   AF-A0AAV2QCG4-F1
#
_cell.length_a   1.000
_cell.length_b   1.000
_cell.length_c   1.000
_cell.angle_alpha   90.00
_cell.angle_beta   90.00
_cell.angle_gamma   90.00
#
_symmetry.space_group_name_H-M   'P 1'
#
loop_
_entity.id
_entity.type
_entity.pdbx_description
1 polymer ?
#
loop_
_entity_poly.entity_id
_entity_poly.type
_entity_poly.pdbx_seq_one_letter_code
_entity_poly.pdbx_strand_id
1 'polypeptide(L)'
;YEVVANKGQCVFPEMSRVYHFGIGVNSINLWMWEKFVHSSPLVTEAYITLDNTSLLTNALWHNRTSEAIRGAKMITRNPCVNNFLPDDPEQDTNFVFYYLQRRNPNGTTDYYDFYWARKCLNIWSLNDQGMYNTILPIRFSKHGTLYMVGVPYSQYAHLRPRGTPVWAVDTNTEEEEKSLVSIIKEHELGDDQYQVYGFKEEQLMNTLSEIDPLL
;
A
#
# COMPACT_ATOMS: atom_id res chain seq x y z
N TYR A 1 -3.01 18.21 0.91
CA TYR A 1 -1.61 17.91 1.32
C TYR A 1 -0.56 18.36 0.31
N GLU A 2 -0.87 18.52 -0.99
CA GLU A 2 0.11 19.01 -2.00
C GLU A 2 0.67 20.43 -1.79
N VAL A 3 0.01 21.26 -0.99
CA VAL A 3 0.33 22.71 -0.90
C VAL A 3 1.34 23.05 0.20
N VAL A 4 1.64 22.13 1.12
CA VAL A 4 2.47 22.43 2.33
C VAL A 4 3.84 21.75 2.31
N ALA A 5 4.00 20.64 1.58
CA ALA A 5 5.29 19.99 1.44
C ALA A 5 6.11 20.70 0.36
N ASN A 6 7.03 21.57 0.78
CA ASN A 6 8.17 21.94 -0.05
C ASN A 6 8.79 20.63 -0.58
N LYS A 7 9.21 20.56 -1.86
CA LYS A 7 9.57 19.33 -2.62
C LYS A 7 10.66 18.40 -2.01
N GLY A 8 11.10 18.65 -0.78
CA GLY A 8 11.98 17.78 -0.03
C GLY A 8 11.35 16.40 0.25
N GLN A 9 12.21 15.40 0.30
CA GLN A 9 11.87 14.01 0.59
C GLN A 9 12.55 13.62 1.91
N CYS A 10 11.92 12.72 2.65
CA CYS A 10 12.48 12.19 3.89
C CYS A 10 13.06 10.79 3.64
N VAL A 11 14.18 10.50 4.30
CA VAL A 11 14.72 9.14 4.39
C VAL A 11 14.13 8.50 5.64
N PHE A 12 13.59 7.30 5.51
CA PHE A 12 13.14 6.48 6.63
C PHE A 12 13.80 5.09 6.56
N PRO A 13 14.13 4.47 7.71
CA PRO A 13 14.69 3.13 7.74
C PRO A 13 13.61 2.08 7.45
N GLU A 14 14.04 0.91 6.98
CA GLU A 14 13.15 -0.24 6.76
C GLU A 14 12.47 -0.72 8.06
N MET A 15 13.23 -0.81 9.14
CA MET A 15 12.71 -1.09 10.48
C MET A 15 12.73 0.17 11.34
N SER A 16 11.65 0.41 12.09
CA SER A 16 11.51 1.64 12.87
C SER A 16 12.53 1.70 14.00
N ARG A 17 12.94 2.93 14.34
CA ARG A 17 13.76 3.24 15.54
C ARG A 17 12.94 3.83 16.68
N VAL A 18 11.65 4.06 16.42
CA VAL A 18 10.71 4.65 17.37
C VAL A 18 9.48 3.77 17.45
N TYR A 19 8.98 3.58 18.67
CA TYR A 19 7.75 2.84 18.92
C TYR A 19 6.71 3.78 19.52
N HIS A 20 5.55 3.85 18.88
CA HIS A 20 4.46 4.68 19.34
C HIS A 20 3.57 3.87 20.29
N PHE A 21 3.62 4.14 21.59
CA PHE A 21 2.86 3.41 22.61
C PHE A 21 1.56 4.13 23.04
N GLY A 22 1.29 5.33 22.53
CA GLY A 22 0.15 6.15 22.96
C GLY A 22 -1.18 5.67 22.35
N ILE A 23 -2.18 5.41 23.19
CA ILE A 23 -3.54 5.05 22.78
C ILE A 23 -4.51 6.04 23.43
N GLY A 24 -5.48 6.56 22.69
CA GLY A 24 -6.51 7.44 23.27
C GLY A 24 -7.09 8.48 22.32
N VAL A 25 -7.88 9.40 22.89
CA VAL A 25 -8.78 10.34 22.16
C VAL A 25 -8.05 11.30 21.21
N ASN A 26 -6.82 11.70 21.55
CA ASN A 26 -5.98 12.58 20.72
C ASN A 26 -4.93 11.80 19.92
N SER A 27 -5.07 10.48 19.84
CA SER A 27 -4.14 9.53 19.25
C SER A 27 -4.89 8.55 18.34
N ILE A 28 -4.22 7.48 17.95
CA ILE A 28 -4.79 6.30 17.33
C ILE A 28 -5.65 5.52 18.35
N ASN A 29 -6.79 4.98 17.91
CA ASN A 29 -7.65 4.14 18.74
C ASN A 29 -7.01 2.77 18.98
N LEU A 30 -7.55 1.97 19.91
CA LEU A 30 -6.97 0.68 20.29
C LEU A 30 -6.86 -0.28 19.10
N TRP A 31 -7.92 -0.43 18.31
CA TRP A 31 -7.93 -1.34 17.17
C TRP A 31 -6.88 -0.97 16.11
N MET A 32 -6.83 0.31 15.70
CA MET A 32 -5.82 0.80 14.76
C MET A 32 -4.41 0.67 15.32
N TRP A 33 -4.24 0.90 16.63
CA TRP A 33 -2.95 0.75 17.30
C TRP A 33 -2.49 -0.70 17.28
N GLU A 34 -3.34 -1.65 17.69
CA GLU A 34 -3.02 -3.08 17.68
C GLU A 34 -2.69 -3.56 16.26
N LYS A 35 -3.50 -3.14 15.29
CA LYS A 35 -3.35 -3.59 13.90
C LYS A 35 -2.08 -3.07 13.23
N PHE A 36 -1.78 -1.77 13.37
CA PHE A 36 -0.73 -1.13 12.57
C PHE A 36 0.51 -0.72 13.36
N VAL A 37 0.35 -0.38 14.65
CA VAL A 37 1.46 0.17 15.46
C VAL A 37 2.11 -0.90 16.30
N HIS A 38 1.32 -1.74 16.97
CA HIS A 38 1.82 -2.80 17.83
C HIS A 38 2.60 -3.86 17.05
N SER A 39 2.11 -4.20 15.86
CA SER A 39 2.71 -5.17 14.94
C SER A 39 3.90 -4.63 14.15
N SER A 40 4.20 -3.32 14.25
CA SER A 40 5.28 -2.71 13.47
C SER A 40 6.66 -3.18 13.95
N PRO A 41 7.57 -3.56 13.03
CA PRO A 41 8.91 -4.01 13.39
C PRO A 41 9.75 -2.88 14.00
N LEU A 42 10.35 -3.16 15.15
CA LEU A 42 11.21 -2.24 15.90
C LEU A 42 12.62 -2.83 16.01
N VAL A 43 13.62 -2.02 15.68
CA VAL A 43 15.01 -2.44 15.87
C VAL A 43 15.38 -2.40 17.35
N THR A 44 16.01 -3.47 17.84
CA THR A 44 16.41 -3.58 19.27
C THR A 44 17.92 -3.46 19.46
N GLU A 45 18.68 -3.65 18.38
CA GLU A 45 20.13 -3.64 18.37
C GLU A 45 20.68 -2.21 18.38
N ALA A 46 21.69 -2.00 19.22
CA ALA A 46 22.43 -0.75 19.30
C ALA A 46 23.57 -0.69 18.27
N TYR A 47 24.03 0.53 17.96
CA TYR A 47 25.22 0.80 17.13
C TYR A 47 25.19 0.19 15.72
N ILE A 48 23.99 0.12 15.11
CA ILE A 48 23.87 -0.34 13.72
C ILE A 48 24.52 0.68 12.79
N THR A 49 25.45 0.18 11.99
CA THR A 49 26.01 0.92 10.86
C THR A 49 25.06 0.77 9.69
N LEU A 50 24.52 1.90 9.21
CA LEU A 50 23.69 1.90 8.00
C LEU A 50 24.58 1.64 6.79
N ASP A 51 24.25 0.61 6.04
CA ASP A 51 24.93 0.29 4.81
C ASP A 51 24.44 1.17 3.65
N ASN A 52 25.31 1.42 2.66
CA ASN A 52 24.93 2.00 1.38
C ASN A 52 24.19 3.35 1.43
N THR A 53 24.43 4.18 2.46
CA THR A 53 23.77 5.48 2.64
C THR A 53 24.01 6.46 1.50
N SER A 54 25.16 6.36 0.82
CA SER A 54 25.47 7.14 -0.38
C SER A 54 24.53 6.87 -1.55
N LEU A 55 23.88 5.69 -1.58
CA LEU A 55 22.94 5.29 -2.62
C LEU A 55 21.53 5.87 -2.43
N LEU A 56 21.29 6.59 -1.33
CA LEU A 56 20.01 7.24 -1.03
C LEU A 56 19.86 8.61 -1.71
N THR A 57 20.85 9.04 -2.50
CA THR A 57 20.68 10.21 -3.35
C THR A 57 19.59 9.94 -4.38
N ASN A 58 18.80 10.97 -4.69
CA ASN A 58 17.62 10.85 -5.55
C ASN A 58 17.93 10.13 -6.88
N ALA A 59 19.01 10.53 -7.57
CA ALA A 59 19.41 9.92 -8.85
C ALA A 59 19.78 8.44 -8.73
N LEU A 60 20.57 8.05 -7.72
CA LEU A 60 20.98 6.66 -7.52
C LEU A 60 19.81 5.79 -7.08
N TRP A 61 18.94 6.31 -6.22
CA TRP A 61 17.72 5.64 -5.82
C TRP A 61 16.83 5.33 -7.04
N HIS A 62 16.58 6.32 -7.91
CA HIS A 62 15.78 6.11 -9.12
C HIS A 62 16.37 5.07 -10.06
N ASN A 63 17.70 5.08 -10.27
CA ASN A 63 18.33 4.10 -11.15
C ASN A 63 18.19 2.68 -10.58
N ARG A 64 18.51 2.49 -9.30
CA ARG A 64 18.41 1.18 -8.64
C ARG A 64 16.98 0.67 -8.58
N THR A 65 16.01 1.53 -8.28
CA THR A 65 14.59 1.16 -8.31
C THR A 65 14.15 0.74 -9.70
N SER A 66 14.60 1.44 -10.76
CA SER A 66 14.30 1.05 -12.14
C SER A 66 14.89 -0.31 -12.50
N GLU A 67 16.16 -0.55 -12.14
CA GLU A 67 16.83 -1.84 -12.33
C GLU A 67 16.11 -2.97 -11.57
N ALA A 68 15.74 -2.73 -10.31
CA ALA A 68 15.01 -3.68 -9.49
C ALA A 68 13.64 -4.03 -10.09
N ILE A 69 12.87 -3.04 -10.57
CA ILE A 69 11.57 -3.27 -11.22
C ILE A 69 11.74 -4.04 -12.53
N ARG A 70 12.77 -3.75 -13.33
CA ARG A 70 13.04 -4.50 -14.58
C ARG A 70 13.37 -5.97 -14.32
N GLY A 71 14.09 -6.25 -13.24
CA GLY A 71 14.45 -7.62 -12.83
C GLY A 71 13.38 -8.33 -11.98
N ALA A 72 12.35 -7.62 -11.54
CA ALA A 72 11.35 -8.15 -10.63
C ALA A 72 10.39 -9.14 -11.31
N LYS A 73 9.98 -10.17 -10.58
CA LYS A 73 8.93 -11.09 -11.00
C LYS A 73 7.57 -10.39 -10.89
N MET A 74 6.85 -10.37 -12.00
CA MET A 74 5.55 -9.72 -12.06
C MET A 74 4.48 -10.55 -11.35
N ILE A 75 3.62 -9.89 -10.57
CA ILE A 75 2.42 -10.46 -9.96
C ILE A 75 1.19 -9.81 -10.60
N THR A 76 0.27 -10.63 -11.12
CA THR A 76 -0.97 -10.17 -11.76
C THR A 76 -2.23 -10.66 -11.08
N ARG A 77 -2.11 -11.54 -10.09
CA ARG A 77 -3.23 -12.00 -9.25
C ARG A 77 -3.70 -10.88 -8.34
N ASN A 78 -4.92 -11.01 -7.84
CA ASN A 78 -5.52 -10.06 -6.91
C ASN A 78 -4.75 -9.98 -5.58
N PRO A 79 -4.49 -8.78 -5.02
CA PRO A 79 -3.76 -8.59 -3.77
C PRO A 79 -4.44 -9.14 -2.51
N CYS A 80 -5.73 -9.45 -2.59
CA CYS A 80 -6.57 -9.88 -1.48
C CYS A 80 -6.66 -11.41 -1.34
N VAL A 81 -6.13 -12.15 -2.32
CA VAL A 81 -6.06 -13.61 -2.20
C VAL A 81 -4.92 -14.03 -1.27
N ASN A 82 -5.15 -15.12 -0.55
CA ASN A 82 -4.09 -15.76 0.23
C ASN A 82 -2.89 -16.09 -0.67
N ASN A 83 -1.68 -16.01 -0.11
CA ASN A 83 -0.42 -16.26 -0.83
C ASN A 83 -0.17 -15.29 -2.01
N PHE A 84 -0.69 -14.05 -1.92
CA PHE A 84 -0.37 -13.00 -2.90
C PHE A 84 1.14 -12.79 -3.03
N LEU A 85 1.84 -12.78 -1.91
CA LEU A 85 3.30 -12.92 -1.82
C LEU A 85 3.66 -14.32 -1.31
N PRO A 86 4.87 -14.82 -1.60
CA PRO A 86 5.36 -16.05 -1.00
C PRO A 86 5.63 -15.85 0.50
N ASP A 87 5.27 -16.85 1.32
CA ASP A 87 5.51 -16.86 2.77
C ASP A 87 6.94 -17.26 3.16
N ASP A 88 7.86 -17.34 2.18
CA ASP A 88 9.24 -17.75 2.39
C ASP A 88 10.09 -16.58 2.94
N PRO A 89 10.59 -16.66 4.18
CA PRO A 89 11.38 -15.60 4.80
C PRO A 89 12.75 -15.39 4.13
N GLU A 90 13.25 -16.37 3.37
CA GLU A 90 14.51 -16.30 2.63
C GLU A 90 14.30 -15.94 1.15
N GLN A 91 13.09 -15.49 0.78
CA GLN A 91 12.79 -15.14 -0.60
C GLN A 91 13.68 -13.98 -1.09
N ASP A 92 14.63 -14.28 -1.97
CA ASP A 92 15.54 -13.29 -2.59
C ASP A 92 15.01 -12.70 -3.91
N THR A 93 13.70 -12.79 -4.15
CA THR A 93 13.08 -12.32 -5.39
C THR A 93 12.34 -11.02 -5.15
N ASN A 94 12.67 -10.00 -5.93
CA ASN A 94 11.85 -8.80 -6.03
C ASN A 94 10.60 -9.08 -6.84
N PHE A 95 9.47 -8.52 -6.43
CA PHE A 95 8.20 -8.60 -7.14
C PHE A 95 7.73 -7.23 -7.59
N VAL A 96 6.99 -7.18 -8.69
CA VAL A 96 6.33 -5.95 -9.14
C VAL A 96 4.84 -6.20 -9.35
N PHE A 97 4.03 -5.28 -8.82
CA PHE A 97 2.58 -5.29 -8.94
C PHE A 97 2.12 -3.95 -9.50
N TYR A 98 1.38 -3.98 -10.60
CA TYR A 98 0.86 -2.78 -11.25
C TYR A 98 -0.61 -2.59 -10.90
N TYR A 99 -0.93 -1.45 -10.28
CA TYR A 99 -2.29 -1.10 -9.91
C TYR A 99 -2.73 0.17 -10.64
N LEU A 100 -4.05 0.37 -10.76
CA LEU A 100 -4.61 1.52 -11.44
C LEU A 100 -4.44 2.75 -10.56
N GLN A 101 -3.75 3.76 -11.05
CA GLN A 101 -3.70 5.06 -10.40
C GLN A 101 -4.69 5.97 -11.13
N ARG A 102 -5.83 6.23 -10.49
CA ARG A 102 -6.83 7.18 -11.00
C ARG A 102 -6.47 8.62 -10.62
N ARG A 103 -7.15 9.57 -11.27
CA ARG A 103 -7.18 10.98 -10.89
C ARG A 103 -8.62 11.44 -10.72
N ASN A 104 -8.83 12.26 -9.69
CA ASN A 104 -10.08 12.97 -9.49
C ASN A 104 -10.31 14.00 -10.61
N PRO A 105 -11.56 14.46 -10.82
CA PRO A 105 -11.87 15.50 -11.82
C PRO A 105 -11.08 16.81 -11.66
N ASN A 106 -10.66 17.12 -10.44
CA ASN A 106 -9.83 18.29 -10.11
C ASN A 106 -8.32 18.07 -10.36
N GLY A 107 -7.93 16.92 -10.92
CA GLY A 107 -6.55 16.57 -11.25
C GLY A 107 -5.73 15.98 -10.10
N THR A 108 -6.26 15.90 -8.88
CA THR A 108 -5.59 15.28 -7.73
C THR A 108 -5.54 13.76 -7.85
N THR A 109 -4.57 13.14 -7.18
CA THR A 109 -4.43 11.69 -7.09
C THR A 109 -5.64 11.06 -6.38
N ASP A 110 -6.25 10.06 -7.01
CA ASP A 110 -7.28 9.23 -6.39
C ASP A 110 -6.63 7.96 -5.84
N TYR A 111 -6.69 7.79 -4.52
CA TYR A 111 -6.02 6.69 -3.82
C TYR A 111 -6.89 5.44 -3.66
N TYR A 112 -8.06 5.34 -4.31
CA TYR A 112 -8.98 4.23 -4.10
C TYR A 112 -8.35 2.84 -4.32
N ASP A 113 -7.79 2.54 -5.50
CA ASP A 113 -7.17 1.22 -5.74
C ASP A 113 -5.95 1.00 -4.83
N PHE A 114 -5.16 2.06 -4.61
CA PHE A 114 -3.99 2.00 -3.73
C PHE A 114 -4.37 1.64 -2.30
N TYR A 115 -5.42 2.26 -1.77
CA TYR A 115 -5.98 2.00 -0.44
C TYR A 115 -6.36 0.53 -0.31
N TRP A 116 -7.13 0.00 -1.27
CA TRP A 116 -7.62 -1.39 -1.22
C TRP A 116 -6.50 -2.41 -1.36
N ALA A 117 -5.56 -2.20 -2.29
CA ALA A 117 -4.41 -3.08 -2.43
C ALA A 117 -3.60 -3.15 -1.12
N ARG A 118 -3.35 -2.00 -0.45
CA ARG A 118 -2.65 -1.96 0.84
C ARG A 118 -3.43 -2.59 1.98
N LYS A 119 -4.75 -2.40 1.99
CA LYS A 119 -5.65 -3.02 2.97
C LYS A 119 -5.57 -4.54 2.88
N CYS A 120 -5.57 -5.07 1.66
CA CYS A 120 -5.42 -6.50 1.40
C CYS A 120 -4.05 -7.06 1.80
N LEU A 121 -3.00 -6.26 1.67
CA LEU A 121 -1.66 -6.58 2.18
C LEU A 121 -1.51 -6.45 3.70
N ASN A 122 -2.59 -6.07 4.41
CA ASN A 122 -2.60 -5.83 5.85
C ASN A 122 -1.54 -4.82 6.32
N ILE A 123 -1.25 -3.82 5.49
CA ILE A 123 -0.36 -2.70 5.84
C ILE A 123 -1.16 -1.41 5.97
N TRP A 124 -0.55 -0.39 6.59
CA TRP A 124 -1.15 0.94 6.74
C TRP A 124 -1.73 1.42 5.41
N SER A 125 -3.01 1.75 5.32
CA SER A 125 -3.70 2.08 4.05
C SER A 125 -4.41 3.42 4.05
N LEU A 126 -4.58 4.06 5.22
CA LEU A 126 -5.41 5.28 5.39
C LEU A 126 -4.92 6.51 4.62
N ASN A 127 -3.67 6.51 4.19
CA ASN A 127 -3.09 7.57 3.36
C ASN A 127 -1.91 7.02 2.54
N ASP A 128 -1.23 7.93 1.83
CA ASP A 128 -0.13 7.64 0.92
C ASP A 128 1.25 7.60 1.58
N GLN A 129 1.31 7.38 2.90
CA GLN A 129 2.58 7.20 3.61
C GLN A 129 3.43 6.09 3.02
N GLY A 130 4.74 6.36 2.88
CA GLY A 130 5.72 5.46 2.27
C GLY A 130 5.73 5.50 0.74
N MET A 131 4.75 6.16 0.11
CA MET A 131 4.72 6.31 -1.33
C MET A 131 5.67 7.42 -1.78
N TYR A 132 6.37 7.18 -2.89
CA TYR A 132 7.20 8.19 -3.54
C TYR A 132 6.93 8.18 -5.05
N ASN A 133 6.45 9.27 -5.65
CA ASN A 133 6.08 9.34 -7.07
C ASN A 133 5.23 8.14 -7.55
N THR A 134 4.22 7.78 -6.76
CA THR A 134 3.28 6.69 -7.07
C THR A 134 3.96 5.31 -7.21
N ILE A 135 5.05 5.10 -6.48
CA ILE A 135 5.56 3.77 -6.17
C ILE A 135 5.60 3.57 -4.65
N LEU A 136 5.29 2.35 -4.21
CA LEU A 136 5.45 1.93 -2.83
C LEU A 136 6.33 0.66 -2.80
N PRO A 137 7.62 0.78 -2.42
CA PRO A 137 8.45 -0.38 -2.13
C PRO A 137 8.10 -0.94 -0.75
N ILE A 138 7.81 -2.24 -0.66
CA ILE A 138 7.49 -2.95 0.57
C ILE A 138 8.46 -4.11 0.68
N ARG A 139 9.30 -4.08 1.70
CA ARG A 139 10.18 -5.19 1.99
C ARG A 139 9.43 -6.22 2.81
N PHE A 140 9.29 -7.43 2.27
CA PHE A 140 8.49 -8.50 2.88
C PHE A 140 9.37 -9.68 3.35
N SER A 141 10.64 -9.70 2.95
CA SER A 141 11.63 -10.69 3.39
C SER A 141 13.01 -10.03 3.49
N LYS A 142 14.01 -10.80 3.96
CA LYS A 142 15.39 -10.30 4.12
C LYS A 142 16.00 -9.79 2.81
N HIS A 143 15.53 -10.24 1.66
CA HIS A 143 16.09 -9.81 0.37
C HIS A 143 15.05 -9.45 -0.69
N GLY A 144 13.79 -9.86 -0.51
CA GLY A 144 12.68 -9.59 -1.42
C GLY A 144 11.94 -8.28 -1.13
N THR A 145 11.71 -7.51 -2.20
CA THR A 145 10.91 -6.28 -2.16
C THR A 145 9.75 -6.39 -3.15
N LEU A 146 8.55 -6.07 -2.71
CA LEU A 146 7.40 -5.82 -3.58
C LEU A 146 7.39 -4.35 -3.98
N TYR A 147 7.41 -4.07 -5.28
CA TYR A 147 7.23 -2.75 -5.84
C TYR A 147 5.80 -2.61 -6.36
N MET A 148 4.97 -1.87 -5.63
CA MET A 148 3.64 -1.48 -6.11
C MET A 148 3.75 -0.22 -6.97
N VAL A 149 3.41 -0.30 -8.25
CA VAL A 149 3.58 0.78 -9.24
C VAL A 149 2.22 1.23 -9.76
N GLY A 150 1.85 2.49 -9.52
CA GLY A 150 0.58 3.05 -9.98
C GLY A 150 0.61 3.51 -11.43
N VAL A 151 -0.25 2.95 -12.27
CA VAL A 151 -0.30 3.21 -13.72
C VAL A 151 -1.50 4.09 -14.07
N PRO A 152 -1.37 5.12 -14.93
CA PRO A 152 -0.20 5.47 -15.74
C PRO A 152 0.71 6.53 -15.11
N TYR A 153 0.41 7.03 -13.92
CA TYR A 153 1.04 8.26 -13.40
C TYR A 153 2.39 8.07 -12.73
N SER A 154 2.74 6.86 -12.28
CA SER A 154 4.08 6.60 -11.75
C SER A 154 5.12 6.85 -12.84
N GLN A 155 6.24 7.47 -12.46
CA GLN A 155 7.41 7.59 -13.33
C GLN A 155 7.93 6.22 -13.80
N TYR A 156 7.61 5.14 -13.08
CA TYR A 156 8.00 3.78 -13.41
C TYR A 156 6.97 3.02 -14.25
N ALA A 157 5.83 3.61 -14.58
CA ALA A 157 4.77 2.96 -15.37
C ALA A 157 5.26 2.51 -16.76
N HIS A 158 6.27 3.20 -17.32
CA HIS A 158 6.90 2.84 -18.60
C HIS A 158 7.67 1.51 -18.56
N LEU A 159 8.01 1.00 -17.37
CA LEU A 159 8.68 -0.29 -17.19
C LEU A 159 7.71 -1.48 -17.28
N ARG A 160 6.39 -1.21 -17.25
CA ARG A 160 5.36 -2.24 -17.41
C ARG A 160 5.42 -2.83 -18.83
N PRO A 161 5.58 -4.16 -18.99
CA PRO A 161 5.49 -4.80 -20.30
C PRO A 161 4.15 -4.54 -20.98
N ARG A 162 4.14 -4.54 -22.32
CA ARG A 162 2.90 -4.39 -23.10
C ARG A 162 2.00 -5.60 -22.90
N GLY A 163 0.70 -5.38 -22.74
CA GLY A 163 -0.29 -6.44 -22.54
C GLY A 163 -0.41 -6.93 -21.10
N THR A 164 0.44 -6.48 -20.18
CA THR A 164 0.30 -6.75 -18.75
C THR A 164 -0.96 -6.06 -18.20
N PRO A 165 -1.87 -6.80 -17.54
CA PRO A 165 -3.04 -6.21 -16.91
C PRO A 165 -2.63 -5.30 -15.74
N VAL A 166 -3.46 -4.31 -15.47
CA VAL A 166 -3.35 -3.45 -14.30
C VAL A 166 -4.51 -3.79 -13.41
N TRP A 167 -4.19 -4.09 -12.16
CA TRP A 167 -5.24 -4.40 -11.20
C TRP A 167 -5.99 -3.13 -10.80
N ALA A 168 -7.31 -3.22 -10.77
CA ALA A 168 -8.20 -2.22 -10.20
C ALA A 168 -9.26 -2.94 -9.38
N VAL A 169 -9.81 -2.28 -8.36
CA VAL A 169 -10.80 -2.88 -7.47
C VAL A 169 -12.01 -3.40 -8.26
N ASP A 170 -12.46 -2.62 -9.24
CA ASP A 170 -13.62 -2.92 -10.10
C ASP A 170 -13.38 -4.12 -11.04
N THR A 171 -12.16 -4.66 -11.10
CA THR A 171 -11.82 -5.83 -11.94
C THR A 171 -11.85 -7.15 -11.16
N ASN A 172 -12.23 -7.10 -9.89
CA ASN A 172 -12.27 -8.28 -9.03
C ASN A 172 -13.42 -9.23 -9.41
N THR A 173 -13.22 -10.53 -9.20
CA THR A 173 -14.31 -11.52 -9.30
C THR A 173 -15.26 -11.44 -8.11
N GLU A 174 -16.44 -12.07 -8.20
CA GLU A 174 -17.39 -12.14 -7.07
C GLU A 174 -16.76 -12.77 -5.81
N GLU A 175 -15.89 -13.78 -5.94
CA GLU A 175 -15.20 -14.36 -4.79
C GLU A 175 -14.18 -13.39 -4.18
N GLU A 176 -13.47 -12.66 -5.02
CA GLU A 176 -12.50 -11.66 -4.59
C GLU A 176 -13.18 -10.45 -3.94
N GLU A 177 -14.34 -10.07 -4.43
CA GLU A 177 -15.20 -9.05 -3.84
C GLU A 177 -15.72 -9.50 -2.47
N LYS A 178 -16.16 -10.75 -2.33
CA LYS A 178 -16.53 -11.32 -1.02
C LYS A 178 -15.36 -11.26 -0.03
N SER A 179 -14.13 -11.54 -0.50
CA SER A 179 -12.92 -11.42 0.33
C SER A 179 -12.60 -9.97 0.70
N LEU A 180 -12.83 -9.01 -0.20
CA LEU A 180 -12.74 -7.60 0.14
C LEU A 180 -13.75 -7.21 1.21
N VAL A 181 -15.02 -7.63 1.05
CA VAL A 181 -16.09 -7.33 2.00
C VAL A 181 -15.84 -7.94 3.38
N SER A 182 -15.25 -9.14 3.48
CA SER A 182 -14.86 -9.69 4.78
C SER A 182 -13.79 -8.84 5.47
N ILE A 183 -12.78 -8.37 4.71
CA ILE A 183 -11.76 -7.44 5.21
C ILE A 183 -12.40 -6.12 5.64
N ILE A 184 -13.44 -5.64 4.94
CA ILE A 184 -14.19 -4.44 5.36
C ILE A 184 -14.87 -4.68 6.71
N LYS A 185 -15.62 -5.77 6.85
CA LYS A 185 -16.39 -6.06 8.06
C LYS A 185 -15.52 -6.24 9.30
N GLU A 186 -14.39 -6.92 9.17
CA GLU A 186 -13.40 -7.02 10.25
C GLU A 186 -12.84 -5.67 10.70
N HIS A 187 -12.79 -4.70 9.78
CA HIS A 187 -12.31 -3.35 10.06
C HIS A 187 -13.40 -2.44 10.61
N GLU A 188 -14.62 -2.47 10.07
CA GLU A 188 -15.75 -1.64 10.51
C GLU A 188 -16.21 -1.99 11.93
N LEU A 189 -16.11 -3.27 12.33
CA LEU A 189 -16.31 -3.68 13.73
C LEU A 189 -15.30 -3.04 14.71
N GLY A 190 -14.18 -2.49 14.21
CA GLY A 190 -13.23 -1.68 14.97
C GLY A 190 -13.40 -0.17 14.81
N ASP A 191 -14.31 0.28 13.93
CA ASP A 191 -14.45 1.68 13.48
C ASP A 191 -15.78 2.34 13.90
N ASP A 192 -16.58 1.68 14.75
CA ASP A 192 -17.84 2.16 15.39
C ASP A 192 -17.73 3.49 16.18
N GLN A 193 -16.64 4.23 16.02
CA GLN A 193 -16.39 5.51 16.70
C GLN A 193 -15.98 6.68 15.78
N TYR A 194 -15.59 6.52 14.51
CA TYR A 194 -15.10 7.68 13.74
C TYR A 194 -15.35 7.67 12.22
N GLN A 195 -16.20 8.60 11.77
CA GLN A 195 -16.16 9.16 10.42
C GLN A 195 -14.92 10.05 10.26
N VAL A 196 -13.86 9.57 9.61
CA VAL A 196 -12.76 10.45 9.16
C VAL A 196 -12.32 10.04 7.76
N TYR A 197 -12.22 11.05 6.88
CA TYR A 197 -11.89 11.01 5.45
C TYR A 197 -13.03 10.85 4.45
N GLY A 198 -14.15 11.56 4.61
CA GLY A 198 -14.94 12.10 3.48
C GLY A 198 -15.48 11.14 2.41
N PHE A 199 -15.24 9.84 2.52
CA PHE A 199 -15.96 8.79 1.85
C PHE A 199 -17.26 8.67 2.63
N LYS A 200 -18.31 9.28 2.10
CA LYS A 200 -19.65 8.98 2.57
C LYS A 200 -19.86 7.48 2.37
N GLU A 201 -20.09 6.79 3.46
CA GLU A 201 -20.65 5.42 3.58
C GLU A 201 -21.75 5.16 2.53
N GLU A 202 -22.51 6.21 2.20
CA GLU A 202 -23.54 6.29 1.16
C GLU A 202 -23.07 5.93 -0.27
N GLN A 203 -21.79 6.13 -0.62
CA GLN A 203 -21.28 5.82 -1.96
C GLN A 203 -20.83 4.36 -2.13
N LEU A 204 -20.40 3.70 -1.06
CA LEU A 204 -20.03 2.27 -1.08
C LEU A 204 -21.26 1.38 -0.99
N MET A 205 -22.24 1.76 -0.15
CA MET A 205 -23.47 0.99 0.04
C MET A 205 -24.43 1.04 -1.16
N ASN A 206 -24.42 2.13 -1.95
CA ASN A 206 -25.25 2.21 -3.17
C ASN A 206 -24.77 1.28 -4.29
N THR A 207 -23.47 0.94 -4.34
CA THR A 207 -22.94 -0.07 -5.28
C THR A 207 -23.34 -1.49 -4.89
N LEU A 208 -23.54 -1.75 -3.60
CA LEU A 208 -23.93 -3.07 -3.08
C LEU A 208 -25.46 -3.26 -3.06
N SER A 209 -26.26 -2.19 -3.09
CA SER A 209 -27.72 -2.28 -3.21
C SER A 209 -28.23 -2.53 -4.63
N GLU A 210 -27.37 -2.43 -5.66
CA GLU A 210 -27.74 -2.73 -7.05
C GLU A 210 -27.44 -4.17 -7.46
N ILE A 211 -26.89 -4.99 -6.55
CA ILE A 211 -26.73 -6.44 -6.71
C ILE A 211 -27.76 -7.16 -5.83
N ASP A 212 -29.04 -6.87 -6.08
CA ASP A 212 -30.12 -7.81 -5.78
C ASP A 212 -31.21 -7.71 -6.84
N PRO A 213 -31.15 -8.51 -7.92
CA PRO A 213 -32.29 -8.72 -8.79
C PRO A 213 -32.92 -10.06 -8.42
N LEU A 214 -33.89 -10.06 -7.49
CA LEU A 214 -35.12 -10.87 -7.46
C LEU A 214 -35.65 -11.11 -6.03
N LEU A 215 -36.43 -10.13 -5.53
CA LEU A 215 -37.73 -10.35 -4.86
C LEU A 215 -38.57 -9.07 -4.89
#